data_AF-A0A699ZHX1-F1
#
_entry.id   AF-A0A699ZHX1-F1
#
_cell.length_a   1.000
_cell.length_b   1.000
_cell.length_c   1.000
_cell.angle_alpha   90.00
_cell.angle_beta   90.00
_cell.angle_gamma   90.00
#
_symmetry.space_group_name_H-M   'P 1'
#
loop_
_entity.id
_entity.type
_entity.pdbx_description
1 polymer ?
#
loop_
_entity_poly.entity_id
_entity_poly.type
_entity_poly.pdbx_seq_one_letter_code
_entity_poly.pdbx_strand_id
1 'polypeptide(L)'
;MFPGCPYSFECSIQQSAALALGRLANYSDDLAEAVVQNEILPQLVYSLSEQNRFYKQAAAFCLRAVAKHSPELAQAVIDSGSLDSLVTCLEEFDPGVKEAAAWTLGYIAGHNAELAQQVVDAGAVPLLVLCVQEPELSLKRIAAS
;
A
#
# COMPACT_ATOMS: atom_id res chain seq x y z
N MET A 1 17.08 -27.00 -12.13
CA MET A 1 17.19 -26.42 -13.48
C MET A 1 16.05 -27.00 -14.32
N PHE A 2 14.95 -26.27 -14.47
CA PHE A 2 13.83 -26.70 -15.30
C PHE A 2 13.62 -25.67 -16.42
N PRO A 3 13.64 -26.10 -17.69
CA PRO A 3 13.42 -25.24 -18.85
C PRO A 3 11.95 -25.24 -19.26
N GLY A 4 11.46 -24.10 -19.74
CA GLY A 4 10.23 -24.02 -20.54
C GLY A 4 9.08 -23.25 -19.90
N CYS A 5 9.07 -21.93 -20.08
CA CYS A 5 7.86 -21.10 -20.24
C CYS A 5 8.26 -19.80 -20.96
N PRO A 6 7.90 -19.61 -22.24
CA PRO A 6 8.08 -18.34 -22.94
C PRO A 6 6.87 -17.44 -22.62
N TYR A 7 7.13 -16.17 -22.25
CA TYR A 7 6.15 -15.11 -21.92
C TYR A 7 5.36 -15.29 -20.60
N SER A 8 5.85 -14.70 -19.50
CA SER A 8 5.06 -14.15 -18.34
C SER A 8 5.91 -13.77 -17.10
N PHE A 9 7.25 -13.74 -17.17
CA PHE A 9 8.10 -13.86 -15.97
C PHE A 9 9.00 -12.64 -15.68
N GLU A 10 8.45 -11.44 -15.72
CA GLU A 10 9.10 -10.25 -15.13
C GLU A 10 8.20 -9.63 -14.07
N CYS A 11 7.80 -10.44 -13.08
CA CYS A 11 7.61 -9.88 -11.74
C CYS A 11 9.01 -9.45 -11.29
N SER A 12 9.36 -8.17 -11.48
CA SER A 12 10.69 -7.65 -11.12
C SER A 12 11.05 -8.16 -9.73
N ILE A 13 12.31 -8.56 -9.51
CA ILE A 13 12.78 -9.08 -8.21
C ILE A 13 12.30 -8.19 -7.05
N GLN A 14 12.25 -6.88 -7.29
CA GLN A 14 11.69 -5.85 -6.43
C GLN A 14 10.22 -6.08 -6.04
N GLN A 15 9.31 -6.41 -6.98
CA GLN A 15 7.90 -6.70 -6.68
C GLN A 15 7.77 -7.95 -5.81
N SER A 16 8.51 -9.02 -6.13
CA SER A 16 8.48 -10.26 -5.34
C SER A 16 9.01 -10.02 -3.92
N ALA A 17 10.08 -9.23 -3.79
CA ALA A 17 10.64 -8.84 -2.51
C ALA A 17 9.66 -7.98 -1.69
N ALA A 18 9.06 -6.96 -2.29
CA ALA A 18 8.06 -6.10 -1.63
C ALA A 18 6.85 -6.92 -1.15
N LEU A 19 6.38 -7.88 -1.95
CA LEU A 19 5.28 -8.76 -1.55
C LEU A 19 5.69 -9.70 -0.41
N ALA A 20 6.92 -10.23 -0.42
CA ALA A 20 7.44 -11.05 0.66
C ALA A 20 7.55 -10.26 1.97
N LEU A 21 8.07 -9.03 1.91
CA LEU A 21 8.10 -8.10 3.04
C LEU A 21 6.69 -7.81 3.57
N GLY A 22 5.73 -7.53 2.68
CA GLY A 22 4.35 -7.30 3.10
C GLY A 22 3.70 -8.52 3.74
N ARG A 23 4.06 -9.74 3.33
CA ARG A 23 3.59 -10.97 3.97
C ARG A 23 4.22 -11.19 5.34
N LEU A 24 5.51 -10.90 5.49
CA LEU A 24 6.20 -10.95 6.78
C LEU A 24 5.59 -9.94 7.75
N ALA A 25 5.46 -8.68 7.32
CA ALA A 25 4.80 -7.64 8.08
C ALA A 25 3.38 -8.05 8.45
N ASN A 26 2.58 -8.62 7.54
CA ASN A 26 1.20 -9.00 7.84
C ASN A 26 1.06 -10.19 8.81
N TYR A 27 2.13 -10.97 9.03
CA TYR A 27 2.07 -12.16 9.89
C TYR A 27 2.16 -11.82 11.39
N SER A 28 3.00 -10.86 11.76
CA SER A 28 3.21 -10.45 13.16
C SER A 28 3.66 -9.00 13.23
N ASP A 29 3.25 -8.33 14.31
CA ASP A 29 3.66 -6.98 14.70
C ASP A 29 5.19 -6.88 14.89
N ASP A 30 5.84 -7.87 15.51
CA ASP A 30 7.31 -7.91 15.69
C ASP A 30 8.05 -7.92 14.34
N LEU A 31 7.54 -8.69 13.37
CA LEU A 31 8.07 -8.71 12.01
C LEU A 31 7.79 -7.41 11.26
N ALA A 32 6.63 -6.78 11.49
CA ALA A 32 6.33 -5.47 10.92
C ALA A 32 7.29 -4.41 11.49
N GLU A 33 7.57 -4.43 12.78
CA GLU A 33 8.55 -3.54 13.41
C GLU A 33 9.95 -3.77 12.86
N ALA A 34 10.37 -5.03 12.68
CA ALA A 34 11.64 -5.35 12.04
C ALA A 34 11.74 -4.76 10.61
N VAL A 35 10.65 -4.77 9.83
CA VAL A 35 10.60 -4.13 8.50
C VAL A 35 10.81 -2.62 8.62
N VAL A 36 10.19 -1.96 9.60
CA VAL A 36 10.37 -0.52 9.85
C VAL A 36 11.81 -0.20 10.28
N GLN A 37 12.38 -1.00 11.19
CA GLN A 37 13.74 -0.82 11.70
C GLN A 37 14.82 -0.97 10.62
N ASN A 38 14.54 -1.70 9.53
CA ASN A 38 15.45 -1.82 8.39
C ASN A 38 15.34 -0.64 7.40
N GLU A 39 14.62 0.44 7.74
CA GLU A 39 14.46 1.67 6.94
C GLU A 39 14.02 1.40 5.49
N ILE A 40 13.31 0.29 5.25
CA ILE A 40 12.92 -0.11 3.89
C ILE A 40 11.66 0.62 3.43
N LEU A 41 10.88 1.19 4.37
CA LEU A 41 9.68 1.97 4.07
C LEU A 41 9.95 3.15 3.12
N PRO A 42 10.89 4.08 3.39
CA PRO A 42 11.17 5.20 2.48
C PRO A 42 11.67 4.72 1.12
N GLN A 43 12.40 3.60 1.05
CA GLN A 43 12.81 3.00 -0.23
C GLN A 43 11.61 2.48 -1.04
N LEU A 44 10.64 1.84 -0.38
CA LEU A 44 9.39 1.39 -0.99
C LEU A 44 8.55 2.57 -1.49
N VAL A 45 8.46 3.64 -0.69
CA VAL A 45 7.72 4.88 -1.02
C VAL A 45 8.38 5.64 -2.18
N TYR A 46 9.70 5.79 -2.18
CA TYR A 46 10.41 6.39 -3.31
C TYR A 46 10.15 5.59 -4.60
N SER A 47 10.24 4.27 -4.51
CA SER A 47 10.01 3.36 -5.63
C SER A 47 8.55 3.33 -6.09
N LEU A 48 7.59 3.68 -5.22
CA LEU A 48 6.16 3.78 -5.56
C LEU A 48 5.88 4.84 -6.64
N SER A 49 6.72 5.88 -6.73
CA SER A 49 6.57 6.97 -7.70
C SER A 49 7.11 6.61 -9.08
N GLU A 50 8.23 5.87 -9.15
CA GLU A 50 8.94 5.60 -10.41
C GLU A 50 8.59 4.26 -11.07
N GLN A 51 7.92 3.33 -10.38
CA GLN A 51 7.78 1.94 -10.81
C GLN A 51 6.43 1.57 -11.42
N ASN A 52 6.37 0.37 -12.01
CA ASN A 52 5.17 -0.22 -12.62
C ASN A 52 4.01 -0.42 -11.62
N ARG A 53 2.77 -0.39 -12.13
CA ARG A 53 1.53 -0.64 -11.36
C ARG A 53 1.57 -1.88 -10.45
N PHE A 54 2.20 -2.96 -10.89
CA PHE A 54 2.30 -4.21 -10.11
C PHE A 54 3.21 -4.05 -8.89
N TYR A 55 4.28 -3.26 -9.01
CA TYR A 55 5.13 -2.91 -7.89
C TYR A 55 4.41 -1.97 -6.94
N LYS A 56 3.72 -0.93 -7.46
CA LYS A 56 2.93 0.00 -6.65
C LYS A 56 1.91 -0.74 -5.77
N GLN A 57 1.21 -1.72 -6.34
CA GLN A 57 0.29 -2.59 -5.59
C GLN A 57 1.01 -3.40 -4.48
N ALA A 58 2.16 -3.99 -4.78
CA ALA A 58 2.92 -4.77 -3.80
C ALA A 58 3.50 -3.90 -2.67
N ALA A 59 4.03 -2.72 -3.01
CA ALA A 59 4.54 -1.75 -2.05
C ALA A 59 3.41 -1.21 -1.16
N ALA A 60 2.28 -0.79 -1.74
CA ALA A 60 1.10 -0.37 -0.99
C ALA A 60 0.58 -1.50 -0.07
N PHE A 61 0.59 -2.76 -0.53
CA PHE A 61 0.25 -3.90 0.34
C PHE A 61 1.20 -4.05 1.52
N CYS A 62 2.51 -3.83 1.32
CA CYS A 62 3.49 -3.85 2.39
C CYS A 62 3.26 -2.72 3.41
N LEU A 63 3.07 -1.48 2.93
CA LEU A 63 2.77 -0.33 3.78
C LEU A 63 1.49 -0.57 4.58
N ARG A 64 0.45 -1.10 3.94
CA ARG A 64 -0.81 -1.50 4.59
C ARG A 64 -0.59 -2.52 5.69
N ALA A 65 0.22 -3.54 5.42
CA ALA A 65 0.49 -4.61 6.37
C ALA A 65 1.17 -4.07 7.63
N VAL A 66 2.13 -3.15 7.48
CA VAL A 66 2.80 -2.47 8.60
C VAL A 66 1.83 -1.57 9.34
N ALA A 67 1.12 -0.71 8.62
CA ALA A 67 0.17 0.25 9.18
C ALA A 67 -1.05 -0.40 9.83
N LYS A 68 -1.29 -1.70 9.68
CA LYS A 68 -2.44 -2.39 10.31
C LYS A 68 -2.23 -2.70 11.79
N HIS A 69 -0.99 -2.90 12.24
CA HIS A 69 -0.73 -3.50 13.56
C HIS A 69 -0.85 -2.51 14.71
N SER A 70 -0.14 -1.38 14.62
CA SER A 70 -0.03 -0.42 15.72
C SER A 70 -0.03 1.03 15.21
N PRO A 71 -0.51 1.99 16.03
CA PRO A 71 -0.45 3.41 15.68
C PRO A 71 0.99 3.91 15.49
N GLU A 72 1.97 3.37 16.23
CA GLU A 72 3.39 3.73 16.08
C GLU A 72 3.94 3.31 14.71
N LEU A 73 3.57 2.10 14.26
CA LEU A 73 3.93 1.59 12.93
C LEU A 73 3.23 2.37 11.81
N ALA A 74 1.97 2.75 12.02
CA ALA A 74 1.25 3.62 11.09
C ALA A 74 1.90 5.01 11.00
N GLN A 75 2.36 5.57 12.12
CA GLN A 75 3.09 6.83 12.15
C GLN A 75 4.44 6.71 11.42
N ALA A 76 5.17 5.61 11.59
CA ALA A 76 6.42 5.36 10.86
C ALA A 76 6.20 5.25 9.33
N VAL A 77 5.07 4.67 8.91
CA VAL A 77 4.67 4.66 7.50
C VAL A 77 4.43 6.08 7.00
N ILE A 78 3.72 6.93 7.74
CA ILE A 78 3.53 8.34 7.37
C ILE A 78 4.87 9.09 7.31
N ASP A 79 5.73 8.91 8.31
CA ASP A 79 7.04 9.57 8.40
C ASP A 79 7.95 9.23 7.22
N SER A 80 7.79 8.03 6.65
CA SER A 80 8.46 7.63 5.41
C SER A 80 8.02 8.37 4.14
N GLY A 81 7.08 9.32 4.25
CA GLY A 81 6.54 10.09 3.13
C GLY A 81 5.44 9.35 2.36
N SER A 82 4.87 8.29 2.93
CA SER A 82 3.93 7.44 2.20
C SER A 82 2.65 8.16 1.80
N LEU A 83 2.21 9.17 2.56
CA LEU A 83 0.93 9.86 2.32
C LEU A 83 0.88 10.51 0.95
N ASP A 84 1.91 11.26 0.56
CA ASP A 84 1.99 11.95 -0.72
C ASP A 84 2.00 10.95 -1.89
N SER A 85 2.77 9.86 -1.75
CA SER A 85 2.81 8.79 -2.74
C SER A 85 1.48 8.02 -2.82
N LEU A 86 0.79 7.80 -1.70
CA LEU A 86 -0.53 7.14 -1.67
C LEU A 86 -1.62 8.02 -2.29
N VAL A 87 -1.57 9.33 -2.05
CA VAL A 87 -2.45 10.33 -2.69
C VAL A 87 -2.22 10.34 -4.20
N THR A 88 -0.98 10.39 -4.64
CA THR A 88 -0.61 10.26 -6.06
C THR A 88 -1.13 8.94 -6.66
N CYS A 89 -1.05 7.84 -5.90
CA CYS A 89 -1.58 6.54 -6.33
C CYS A 89 -3.11 6.50 -6.44
N LEU A 90 -3.85 7.35 -5.72
CA LEU A 90 -5.30 7.48 -5.89
C LEU A 90 -5.67 8.24 -7.18
N GLU A 91 -4.77 9.10 -7.67
CA GLU A 91 -4.94 9.82 -8.94
C GLU A 91 -4.65 8.94 -10.17
N GLU A 92 -3.92 7.84 -10.00
CA GLU A 92 -3.57 6.91 -11.07
C GLU A 92 -4.80 6.25 -11.70
N PHE A 93 -4.79 5.99 -13.01
CA PHE A 93 -5.91 5.34 -13.69
C PHE A 93 -6.10 3.85 -13.29
N ASP A 94 -5.06 3.19 -12.76
CA ASP A 94 -5.12 1.76 -12.45
C ASP A 94 -5.97 1.49 -11.19
N PRO A 95 -7.06 0.72 -11.33
CA PRO A 95 -7.98 0.55 -10.22
C PRO A 95 -7.43 -0.26 -9.06
N GLY A 96 -6.53 -1.21 -9.32
CA GLY A 96 -5.95 -2.00 -8.24
C GLY A 96 -4.92 -1.19 -7.43
N VAL A 97 -4.26 -0.22 -8.06
CA VAL A 97 -3.40 0.75 -7.37
C VAL A 97 -4.26 1.67 -6.49
N LYS A 98 -5.36 2.23 -7.04
CA LYS A 98 -6.32 3.04 -6.25
C LYS A 98 -6.87 2.26 -5.06
N GLU A 99 -7.31 1.02 -5.26
CA GLU A 99 -7.84 0.16 -4.19
C GLU A 99 -6.79 -0.06 -3.10
N ALA A 100 -5.56 -0.43 -3.47
CA ALA A 100 -4.48 -0.66 -2.51
C ALA A 100 -4.12 0.61 -1.72
N ALA A 101 -4.10 1.77 -2.37
CA ALA A 101 -3.84 3.05 -1.72
C ALA A 101 -4.97 3.43 -0.74
N ALA A 102 -6.22 3.31 -1.16
CA ALA A 102 -7.39 3.59 -0.33
C ALA A 102 -7.43 2.70 0.93
N TRP A 103 -7.16 1.40 0.77
CA TRP A 103 -7.05 0.49 1.92
C TRP A 103 -5.96 0.94 2.89
N THR A 104 -4.77 1.29 2.38
CA THR A 104 -3.64 1.70 3.22
C THR A 104 -3.98 2.94 4.04
N LEU A 105 -4.55 3.96 3.40
CA LEU A 105 -5.01 5.18 4.08
C LEU A 105 -6.11 4.90 5.10
N GLY A 106 -7.01 3.96 4.81
CA GLY A 106 -8.05 3.53 5.75
C GLY A 106 -7.49 2.85 7.00
N TYR A 107 -6.46 2.01 6.88
CA TYR A 107 -5.81 1.40 8.05
C TYR A 107 -5.07 2.45 8.89
N ILE A 108 -4.38 3.40 8.26
CA ILE A 108 -3.70 4.50 8.96
C ILE A 108 -4.71 5.35 9.74
N ALA A 109 -5.77 5.81 9.07
CA ALA A 109 -6.80 6.65 9.69
C ALA A 109 -7.64 5.91 10.76
N GLY A 110 -7.67 4.57 10.71
CA GLY A 110 -8.45 3.75 11.64
C GLY A 110 -7.84 3.64 13.06
N HIS A 111 -6.58 4.02 13.24
CA HIS A 111 -5.89 3.84 14.53
C HIS A 111 -6.20 4.94 15.55
N ASN A 112 -6.03 6.21 15.17
CA ASN A 112 -6.27 7.34 16.06
C ASN A 112 -6.68 8.60 15.27
N ALA A 113 -7.21 9.60 15.99
CA ALA A 113 -7.68 10.84 15.38
C ALA A 113 -6.55 11.68 14.75
N GLU A 114 -5.32 11.60 15.27
CA GLU A 114 -4.17 12.37 14.78
C GLU A 114 -3.69 11.84 13.41
N LEU A 115 -3.60 10.52 13.25
CA LEU A 115 -3.29 9.83 12.00
C LEU A 115 -4.40 10.08 10.97
N ALA A 116 -5.67 10.05 11.39
CA ALA A 116 -6.79 10.40 10.53
C ALA A 116 -6.68 11.86 10.04
N GLN A 117 -6.34 12.78 10.93
CA GLN A 117 -6.14 14.19 10.59
C GLN A 117 -4.99 14.36 9.57
N GLN A 118 -3.85 13.68 9.77
CA GLN A 118 -2.74 13.68 8.82
C GLN A 118 -3.15 13.18 7.41
N VAL A 119 -3.98 12.14 7.33
CA VAL A 119 -4.53 11.64 6.05
C VAL A 119 -5.42 12.68 5.39
N VAL A 120 -6.22 13.43 6.16
CA VAL A 120 -7.05 14.53 5.67
C VAL A 120 -6.20 15.69 5.16
N ASP A 121 -5.18 16.08 5.92
CA ASP A 121 -4.26 17.17 5.58
C ASP A 121 -3.41 16.85 4.34
N ALA A 122 -3.12 15.56 4.08
CA ALA A 122 -2.49 15.12 2.84
C ALA A 122 -3.39 15.24 1.59
N GLY A 123 -4.68 15.59 1.75
CA GLY A 123 -5.60 15.75 0.62
C GLY A 123 -6.19 14.43 0.10
N ALA A 124 -6.16 13.35 0.88
CA ALA A 124 -6.75 12.07 0.48
C ALA A 124 -8.29 12.12 0.38
N VAL A 125 -8.97 12.96 1.17
CA VAL A 125 -10.44 13.04 1.23
C VAL A 125 -11.11 13.30 -0.12
N PRO A 126 -10.77 14.36 -0.88
CA PRO A 126 -11.40 14.60 -2.18
C PRO A 126 -11.19 13.45 -3.16
N LEU A 127 -10.01 12.81 -3.15
CA LEU A 127 -9.71 11.66 -4.00
C LEU A 127 -10.52 10.42 -3.61
N LEU A 128 -10.66 10.15 -2.31
CA LEU A 128 -11.51 9.07 -1.81
C LEU A 128 -12.98 9.30 -2.16
N VAL A 129 -13.47 10.54 -2.09
CA VAL A 129 -14.83 10.90 -2.53
C VAL A 129 -15.02 10.64 -4.02
N LEU A 130 -14.02 10.99 -4.85
CA LEU A 130 -14.04 10.66 -6.28
C LEU A 130 -14.06 9.15 -6.52
N CYS A 131 -13.22 8.37 -5.80
CA CYS A 131 -13.22 6.91 -5.89
C CYS A 131 -14.57 6.29 -5.50
N VAL A 132 -15.29 6.87 -4.54
CA VAL A 132 -16.66 6.43 -4.16
C VAL A 132 -17.69 6.75 -5.26
N GLN A 133 -17.46 7.81 -6.04
CA GLN A 133 -18.33 8.19 -7.16
C GLN A 133 -18.03 7.40 -8.45
N GLU A 134 -16.89 6.70 -8.53
CA GLU A 134 -16.57 5.85 -9.69
C GLU A 134 -17.40 4.55 -9.66
N PRO A 135 -18.25 4.29 -10.66
CA PRO A 135 -19.22 3.18 -10.65
C PRO A 135 -18.63 1.77 -10.85
N GLU A 136 -17.30 1.59 -10.98
CA GLU A 136 -16.72 0.31 -11.44
C GLU A 136 -15.80 -0.47 -10.47
N LEU A 137 -15.43 0.00 -9.28
CA LEU A 137 -14.37 -0.68 -8.50
C LEU A 137 -14.83 -1.50 -7.30
N SER A 138 -15.58 -2.58 -7.59
CA SER A 138 -15.82 -3.75 -6.71
C SER A 138 -17.16 -3.83 -5.96
N LEU A 139 -18.27 -3.86 -6.69
CA LEU A 139 -19.54 -4.40 -6.20
C LEU A 139 -19.57 -5.95 -6.08
N LYS A 140 -18.44 -6.70 -6.13
CA LYS A 140 -18.50 -8.16 -6.42
C LYS A 140 -17.62 -9.19 -5.69
N ARG A 141 -16.82 -8.89 -4.65
CA ARG A 141 -16.01 -9.96 -3.98
C ARG A 141 -16.17 -10.17 -2.48
N ILE A 142 -17.14 -9.54 -1.80
CA ILE A 142 -17.47 -9.90 -0.39
C ILE A 142 -18.96 -10.26 -0.20
N ALA A 143 -19.77 -10.27 -1.28
CA ALA A 143 -21.20 -10.63 -1.23
C ALA A 143 -21.55 -11.87 -2.09
N ALA A 144 -20.64 -12.84 -2.18
CA ALA A 144 -20.94 -14.18 -2.68
C ALA A 144 -20.13 -15.23 -1.88
N SER A 145 -20.54 -15.43 -0.62
CA SER A 145 -20.44 -16.71 0.09
C SER A 145 -21.79 -16.97 0.73
#